data_AF-A0AAV6U0Z3-F1
#
_entry.id   AF-A0AAV6U0Z3-F1
#
_cell.length_a   1.000
_cell.length_b   1.000
_cell.length_c   1.000
_cell.angle_alpha   90.00
_cell.angle_beta   90.00
_cell.angle_gamma   90.00
#
_symmetry.space_group_name_H-M   'P 1'
#
loop_
_entity.id
_entity.type
_entity.pdbx_description
1 polymer ?
#
loop_
_entity_poly.entity_id
_entity_poly.type
_entity_poly.pdbx_seq_one_letter_code
_entity_poly.pdbx_strand_id
1 'polypeptide(L)'
;MSVFFFNDVFELFLHTIHLPPFIKQGSKTEYLNFVLFCIISSYLSSVLTGGLVYLICKNIYKTIGDILIEYRLELKKHLRTIETWTIESLSNDISVFKNIILRVNEIEEVFGVFVLLLYAILICGFFNTVSVIIQNSSRLDSAANKAFIACNICAATTTFVQMSRYGSYISSQVQSLKTQMIVCSDKFIRSSPSKSTMDVFHYLFEIVMKSQIEVTGNGMFVINYSLVLTIISTMVTYSVLILQLDNKNSISYTESPVESSTQTLS
;
A
#
# COMPACT_ATOMS: atom_id res chain seq x y z
N MET A 1 24.48 -1.42 7.92
CA MET A 1 23.56 -2.51 7.51
C MET A 1 23.40 -2.56 5.99
N SER A 2 22.84 -1.53 5.34
CA SER A 2 22.73 -1.47 3.86
C SER A 2 24.08 -1.60 3.15
N VAL A 3 25.12 -0.93 3.63
CA VAL A 3 26.48 -1.02 3.05
C VAL A 3 27.06 -2.44 3.08
N PHE A 4 26.80 -3.22 4.14
CA PHE A 4 27.28 -4.61 4.25
C PHE A 4 26.49 -5.57 3.35
N PHE A 5 25.18 -5.41 3.27
CA PHE A 5 24.32 -6.14 2.32
C PHE A 5 24.74 -5.86 0.88
N PHE A 6 25.00 -4.59 0.54
CA PHE A 6 25.49 -4.22 -0.77
C PHE A 6 26.87 -4.78 -1.04
N ASN A 7 27.77 -4.89 -0.06
CA ASN A 7 29.10 -5.45 -0.29
C ASN A 7 29.06 -6.96 -0.63
N ASP A 8 28.30 -7.76 0.12
CA ASP A 8 28.14 -9.20 -0.12
C ASP A 8 27.46 -9.48 -1.48
N VAL A 9 26.44 -8.68 -1.82
CA VAL A 9 25.74 -8.76 -3.11
C VAL A 9 26.62 -8.22 -4.25
N PHE A 10 27.47 -7.23 -3.98
CA PHE A 10 28.37 -6.63 -4.97
C PHE A 10 29.52 -7.56 -5.36
N GLU A 11 30.07 -8.35 -4.43
CA GLU A 11 31.02 -9.42 -4.80
C GLU A 11 30.39 -10.44 -5.76
N LEU A 12 29.09 -10.68 -5.62
CA LEU A 12 28.33 -11.56 -6.51
C LEU A 12 28.09 -10.93 -7.90
N PHE A 13 27.80 -9.62 -7.93
CA PHE A 13 27.68 -8.84 -9.17
C PHE A 13 29.03 -8.65 -9.88
N LEU A 14 30.14 -8.52 -9.14
CA LEU A 14 31.50 -8.37 -9.68
C LEU A 14 31.91 -9.55 -10.59
N HIS A 15 31.45 -10.75 -10.27
CA HIS A 15 31.68 -11.94 -11.10
C HIS A 15 30.79 -12.01 -12.35
N THR A 16 29.73 -11.21 -12.42
CA THR A 16 28.68 -11.28 -13.45
C THR A 16 28.66 -10.05 -14.37
N ILE A 17 29.20 -8.91 -13.90
CA ILE A 17 29.29 -7.67 -14.69
C ILE A 17 30.42 -7.82 -15.71
N HIS A 18 30.06 -8.01 -16.97
CA HIS A 18 30.99 -7.82 -18.08
C HIS A 18 31.39 -6.34 -18.15
N LEU A 19 32.65 -6.04 -17.83
CA LEU A 19 33.17 -4.70 -18.03
C LEU A 19 33.18 -4.37 -19.52
N PRO A 20 32.68 -3.20 -19.93
CA PRO A 20 32.83 -2.76 -21.30
C PRO A 20 34.32 -2.70 -21.69
N PRO A 21 34.67 -3.12 -22.91
CA PRO A 21 36.07 -3.30 -23.33
C PRO A 21 36.88 -2.00 -23.37
N PHE A 22 36.22 -0.83 -23.31
CA PHE A 22 36.87 0.48 -23.32
C PHE A 22 37.35 0.96 -21.94
N ILE A 23 37.01 0.27 -20.85
CA ILE A 23 37.48 0.65 -19.51
C ILE A 23 38.91 0.12 -19.32
N LYS A 24 39.87 1.04 -19.10
CA LYS A 24 41.26 0.67 -18.82
C LYS A 24 41.36 -0.17 -17.55
N GLN A 25 42.23 -1.17 -17.55
CA GLN A 25 42.40 -2.10 -16.43
C GLN A 25 42.78 -1.40 -15.11
N GLY A 26 43.50 -0.26 -15.18
CA GLY A 26 43.84 0.58 -14.03
C GLY A 26 42.69 1.39 -13.43
N SER A 27 41.59 1.62 -14.16
CA SER A 27 40.42 2.38 -13.70
C SER A 27 39.24 1.48 -13.32
N LYS A 28 39.43 0.16 -13.32
CA LYS A 28 38.38 -0.84 -13.02
C LYS A 28 37.82 -0.66 -11.62
N THR A 29 38.68 -0.47 -10.62
CA THR A 29 38.26 -0.28 -9.22
C THR A 29 37.46 1.00 -9.03
N GLU A 30 37.87 2.10 -9.68
CA GLU A 30 37.17 3.39 -9.61
C GLU A 30 35.77 3.31 -10.24
N TYR A 31 35.66 2.66 -11.41
CA TYR A 31 34.38 2.42 -12.06
C TYR A 31 33.43 1.58 -11.18
N LEU A 32 33.94 0.51 -10.57
CA LEU A 32 33.17 -0.34 -9.68
C LEU A 32 32.70 0.41 -8.43
N ASN A 33 33.56 1.23 -7.83
CA ASN A 33 33.19 2.09 -6.71
C ASN A 33 32.11 3.11 -7.10
N PHE A 34 32.20 3.68 -8.31
CA PHE A 34 31.17 4.59 -8.83
C PHE A 34 29.83 3.88 -9.04
N VAL A 35 29.82 2.69 -9.66
CA VAL A 35 28.61 1.88 -9.84
C VAL A 35 27.98 1.53 -8.49
N LEU A 36 28.80 1.10 -7.51
CA LEU A 36 28.34 0.80 -6.16
C LEU A 36 27.72 2.03 -5.49
N PHE A 37 28.37 3.19 -5.61
CA PHE A 37 27.85 4.46 -5.09
C PHE A 37 26.50 4.83 -5.74
N CYS A 38 26.36 4.68 -7.06
CA CYS A 38 25.11 4.91 -7.77
C CYS A 38 23.99 3.99 -7.27
N ILE A 39 24.28 2.71 -7.08
CA ILE A 39 23.31 1.72 -6.57
C ILE A 39 22.87 2.08 -5.15
N ILE A 40 23.81 2.33 -4.24
CA ILE A 40 23.51 2.68 -2.84
C ILE A 40 22.73 3.99 -2.77
N SER A 41 23.13 5.01 -3.53
CA SER A 41 22.46 6.31 -3.56
C SER A 41 21.05 6.21 -4.13
N SER A 42 20.85 5.42 -5.19
CA SER A 42 19.52 5.19 -5.78
C SER A 42 18.60 4.45 -4.81
N TYR A 43 19.11 3.43 -4.11
CA TYR A 43 18.37 2.73 -3.08
C TYR A 43 17.97 3.68 -1.93
N LEU A 44 18.94 4.44 -1.40
CA LEU A 44 18.68 5.38 -0.31
C LEU A 44 17.67 6.45 -0.71
N SER A 45 17.82 7.02 -1.91
CA SER A 45 16.86 7.99 -2.44
C SER A 45 15.46 7.38 -2.58
N SER A 46 15.35 6.13 -3.03
CA SER A 46 14.05 5.44 -3.16
C SER A 46 13.39 5.22 -1.80
N VAL A 47 14.16 4.79 -0.80
CA VAL A 47 13.68 4.61 0.58
C VAL A 47 13.24 5.94 1.19
N LEU A 48 14.02 7.01 1.01
CA LEU A 48 13.69 8.34 1.52
C LEU A 48 12.43 8.90 0.85
N THR A 49 12.34 8.83 -0.48
CA THR A 49 11.16 9.29 -1.23
C THR A 49 9.93 8.49 -0.83
N GLY A 50 10.03 7.15 -0.76
CA GLY A 50 8.93 6.29 -0.32
C GLY A 50 8.49 6.59 1.12
N GLY A 51 9.45 6.83 2.02
CA GLY A 51 9.18 7.22 3.40
C GLY A 51 8.49 8.57 3.52
N LEU A 52 8.91 9.56 2.74
CA LEU A 52 8.27 10.88 2.68
C LEU A 52 6.84 10.79 2.15
N VAL A 53 6.63 10.07 1.04
CA VAL A 53 5.29 9.80 0.49
C VAL A 53 4.40 9.14 1.54
N TYR A 54 4.88 8.10 2.21
CA TYR A 54 4.14 7.43 3.28
C TYR A 54 3.73 8.39 4.40
N LEU A 55 4.65 9.24 4.89
CA LEU A 55 4.34 10.21 5.95
C LEU A 55 3.30 11.25 5.50
N ILE A 56 3.40 11.73 4.26
CA ILE A 56 2.44 12.68 3.70
C ILE A 56 1.06 12.03 3.58
N CYS A 57 0.96 10.85 2.95
CA CYS A 57 -0.31 10.14 2.82
C CYS A 57 -0.93 9.82 4.18
N LYS A 58 -0.13 9.36 5.15
CA LYS A 58 -0.57 9.13 6.52
C LYS A 58 -1.23 10.36 7.15
N ASN A 59 -0.58 11.53 7.03
CA ASN A 59 -1.11 12.77 7.59
C ASN A 59 -2.38 13.21 6.88
N ILE A 60 -2.38 13.17 5.55
CA ILE A 60 -3.56 13.53 4.75
C ILE A 60 -4.75 12.64 5.08
N TYR A 61 -4.56 11.32 5.13
CA TYR A 61 -5.64 10.37 5.40
C TYR A 61 -6.20 10.54 6.81
N LYS A 62 -5.32 10.81 7.79
CA LYS A 62 -5.77 11.17 9.14
C LYS A 62 -6.62 12.44 9.11
N THR A 63 -6.15 13.50 8.46
CA THR A 63 -6.88 14.77 8.35
C THR A 63 -8.23 14.62 7.67
N ILE A 64 -8.34 13.84 6.60
CA ILE A 64 -9.64 13.52 5.95
C ILE A 64 -10.60 12.90 6.97
N GLY A 65 -10.14 11.88 7.70
CA GLY A 65 -10.97 11.22 8.70
C GLY A 65 -11.40 12.16 9.83
N ASP A 66 -10.50 13.04 10.29
CA ASP A 66 -10.79 14.02 11.33
C ASP A 66 -11.80 15.08 10.85
N ILE A 67 -11.69 15.56 9.60
CA ILE A 67 -12.68 16.46 8.98
C ILE A 67 -14.06 15.81 8.91
N LEU A 68 -14.14 14.53 8.54
CA LEU A 68 -15.41 13.79 8.51
C LEU A 68 -16.03 13.65 9.91
N ILE A 69 -15.19 13.48 10.95
CA ILE A 69 -15.66 13.46 12.34
C ILE A 69 -16.23 14.80 12.74
N GLU A 70 -15.52 15.90 12.50
CA GLU A 70 -15.97 17.25 12.85
C GLU A 70 -17.28 17.59 12.12
N TYR A 71 -17.36 17.28 10.82
CA TYR A 71 -18.60 17.46 10.05
C TYR A 71 -19.76 16.66 10.66
N ARG A 72 -19.54 15.39 11.01
CA ARG A 72 -20.55 14.55 11.67
C ARG A 72 -20.97 15.12 13.04
N LEU A 73 -20.02 15.63 13.82
CA LEU A 73 -20.29 16.23 15.12
C LEU A 73 -21.13 17.50 14.98
N GLU A 74 -20.82 18.34 13.99
CA GLU A 74 -21.58 19.56 13.72
C GLU A 74 -23.01 19.24 13.27
N LEU A 75 -23.19 18.28 12.35
CA LEU A 75 -24.50 17.79 11.95
C LEU A 75 -25.32 17.28 13.14
N LYS A 76 -24.66 16.59 14.08
CA LYS A 76 -25.29 16.11 15.33
C LYS A 76 -25.63 17.23 16.32
N LYS A 77 -24.87 18.34 16.33
CA LYS A 77 -25.22 19.53 17.14
C LYS A 77 -26.45 20.21 16.58
N HIS A 78 -26.50 20.44 15.26
CA HIS A 78 -27.68 21.02 14.62
C HIS A 78 -28.94 20.18 14.90
N LEU A 79 -28.83 18.85 14.95
CA LEU A 79 -29.95 17.97 15.33
C LEU A 79 -30.50 18.15 16.75
N ARG A 80 -29.67 18.58 17.71
CA ARG A 80 -30.14 18.79 19.09
C ARG A 80 -31.00 20.03 19.20
N THR A 81 -30.84 20.95 18.26
CA THR A 81 -31.50 22.25 18.23
C THR A 81 -32.24 22.36 16.90
N ILE A 82 -33.33 21.60 16.73
CA ILE A 82 -34.07 21.50 15.45
C ILE A 82 -34.45 22.88 14.87
N GLU A 83 -34.66 23.89 15.71
CA GLU A 83 -34.88 25.28 15.31
C GLU A 83 -33.73 25.90 14.48
N THR A 84 -32.54 25.30 14.51
CA THR A 84 -31.36 25.74 13.74
C THR A 84 -31.32 25.20 12.32
N TRP A 85 -32.24 24.31 11.93
CA TRP A 85 -32.32 23.75 10.58
C TRP A 85 -33.10 24.66 9.64
N THR A 86 -32.53 25.82 9.39
CA THR A 86 -33.00 26.75 8.37
C THR A 86 -32.48 26.33 6.99
N ILE A 87 -33.10 26.88 5.94
CA ILE A 87 -32.62 26.70 4.56
C ILE A 87 -31.16 27.14 4.42
N GLU A 88 -30.77 28.23 5.08
CA GLU A 88 -29.42 28.78 5.05
C GLU A 88 -28.41 27.83 5.73
N SER A 89 -28.76 27.31 6.91
CA SER A 89 -27.94 26.34 7.65
C SER A 89 -27.72 25.06 6.83
N LEU A 90 -28.78 24.49 6.27
CA LEU A 90 -28.69 23.30 5.42
C LEU A 90 -27.90 23.56 4.13
N SER A 91 -28.07 24.73 3.51
CA SER A 91 -27.29 25.13 2.33
C SER A 91 -25.80 25.24 2.65
N ASN A 92 -25.46 25.73 3.85
CA ASN A 92 -24.08 25.77 4.32
C ASN A 92 -23.53 24.35 4.54
N ASP A 93 -24.28 23.47 5.19
CA ASP A 93 -23.90 22.06 5.39
C ASP A 93 -23.64 21.34 4.05
N ILE A 94 -24.51 21.57 3.05
CA ILE A 94 -24.31 21.07 1.68
C ILE A 94 -23.02 21.59 1.08
N SER A 95 -22.75 22.89 1.20
CA SER A 95 -21.54 23.53 0.66
C SER A 95 -20.28 22.94 1.29
N VAL A 96 -20.28 22.81 2.63
CA VAL A 96 -19.17 22.20 3.37
C VAL A 96 -18.97 20.75 2.93
N PHE A 97 -20.02 19.95 2.84
CA PHE A 97 -19.89 18.56 2.44
C PHE A 97 -19.40 18.39 1.00
N LYS A 98 -19.90 19.21 0.07
CA LYS A 98 -19.38 19.24 -1.32
C LYS A 98 -17.90 19.60 -1.35
N ASN A 99 -17.48 20.59 -0.57
CA ASN A 99 -16.07 20.96 -0.47
C ASN A 99 -15.23 19.81 0.09
N ILE A 100 -15.70 19.07 1.09
CA ILE A 100 -15.02 17.86 1.59
C ILE A 100 -14.82 16.84 0.46
N ILE A 101 -15.87 16.51 -0.29
CA ILE A 101 -15.79 15.57 -1.41
C ILE A 101 -14.77 16.06 -2.46
N LEU A 102 -14.85 17.34 -2.85
CA LEU A 102 -13.93 17.92 -3.83
C LEU A 102 -12.47 17.80 -3.37
N ARG A 103 -12.18 18.12 -2.10
CA ARG A 103 -10.82 18.01 -1.56
C ARG A 103 -10.33 16.57 -1.49
N VAL A 104 -11.19 15.62 -1.14
CA VAL A 104 -10.81 14.20 -1.16
C VAL A 104 -10.48 13.75 -2.58
N ASN A 105 -11.27 14.17 -3.58
CA ASN A 105 -11.01 13.82 -4.98
C ASN A 105 -9.71 14.44 -5.50
N GLU A 106 -9.43 15.71 -5.17
CA GLU A 106 -8.15 16.36 -5.52
C GLU A 106 -6.95 15.62 -4.89
N ILE A 107 -7.10 15.17 -3.63
CA ILE A 107 -6.08 14.38 -2.95
C ILE A 107 -5.88 13.03 -3.68
N GLU A 108 -6.94 12.34 -4.05
CA GLU A 108 -6.86 11.07 -4.76
C GLU A 108 -6.23 11.22 -6.15
N GLU A 109 -6.52 12.31 -6.87
CA GLU A 109 -5.92 12.60 -8.18
C GLU A 109 -4.41 12.79 -8.08
N VAL A 110 -3.93 13.50 -7.05
CA VAL A 110 -2.50 13.78 -6.87
C VAL A 110 -1.77 12.61 -6.21
N PHE A 111 -2.35 12.00 -5.17
CA PHE A 111 -1.68 11.01 -4.32
C PHE A 111 -2.00 9.56 -4.68
N GLY A 112 -3.07 9.29 -5.43
CA GLY A 112 -3.48 7.93 -5.78
C GLY A 112 -2.39 7.16 -6.52
N VAL A 113 -1.70 7.79 -7.48
CA VAL A 113 -0.56 7.19 -8.19
C VAL A 113 0.61 6.89 -7.25
N PHE A 114 0.94 7.80 -6.33
CA PHE A 114 2.04 7.58 -5.39
C PHE A 114 1.73 6.42 -4.44
N VAL A 115 0.49 6.29 -4.02
CA VAL A 115 0.06 5.18 -3.16
C VAL A 115 0.02 3.87 -3.94
N LEU A 116 -0.43 3.87 -5.20
CA LEU A 116 -0.33 2.73 -6.09
C LEU A 116 1.12 2.25 -6.23
N LEU A 117 2.06 3.16 -6.52
CA LEU A 117 3.48 2.85 -6.63
C LEU A 117 4.07 2.35 -5.32
N LEU A 118 3.70 2.96 -4.18
CA LEU A 118 4.13 2.50 -2.87
C LEU A 118 3.68 1.06 -2.62
N TYR A 119 2.41 0.73 -2.88
CA TYR A 119 1.88 -0.62 -2.73
C TYR A 119 2.55 -1.60 -3.68
N ALA A 120 2.78 -1.21 -4.94
CA ALA A 120 3.50 -2.04 -5.91
C ALA A 120 4.93 -2.36 -5.44
N ILE A 121 5.67 -1.36 -4.96
CA ILE A 121 7.04 -1.55 -4.44
C ILE A 121 7.04 -2.48 -3.23
N LEU A 122 6.08 -2.33 -2.31
CA LEU A 122 5.95 -3.20 -1.13
C LEU A 122 5.67 -4.65 -1.55
N ILE A 123 4.73 -4.86 -2.48
CA ILE A 123 4.37 -6.19 -3.00
C ILE A 123 5.56 -6.83 -3.75
N CYS A 124 6.24 -6.09 -4.63
CA CYS A 124 7.45 -6.57 -5.28
C CYS A 124 8.54 -6.93 -4.27
N GLY A 125 8.73 -6.09 -3.23
CA GLY A 125 9.67 -6.36 -2.14
C GLY A 125 9.35 -7.66 -1.40
N PHE A 126 8.06 -7.92 -1.15
CA PHE A 126 7.59 -9.16 -0.55
C PHE A 126 7.91 -10.39 -1.42
N PHE A 127 7.58 -10.35 -2.71
CA PHE A 127 7.87 -11.46 -3.62
C PHE A 127 9.37 -11.71 -3.77
N ASN A 128 10.17 -10.65 -3.94
CA ASN A 128 11.62 -10.76 -4.00
C ASN A 128 12.19 -11.41 -2.73
N THR A 129 11.65 -11.04 -1.58
CA THR A 129 12.07 -11.62 -0.30
C THR A 129 11.75 -13.11 -0.21
N VAL A 130 10.55 -13.52 -0.62
CA VAL A 130 10.16 -14.94 -0.67
C VAL A 130 11.07 -15.73 -1.60
N SER A 131 11.37 -15.20 -2.80
CA SER A 131 12.29 -15.85 -3.75
C SER A 131 13.70 -16.02 -3.18
N VAL A 132 14.22 -15.01 -2.48
CA VAL A 132 15.54 -15.05 -1.82
C VAL A 132 15.56 -16.11 -0.72
N ILE A 133 14.49 -16.23 0.08
CA ILE A 133 14.39 -17.25 1.13
C ILE A 133 14.36 -18.66 0.53
N ILE A 134 13.62 -18.87 -0.57
CA ILE A 134 13.45 -20.20 -1.17
C ILE A 134 14.70 -20.65 -1.94
N GLN A 135 15.44 -19.74 -2.58
CA GLN A 135 16.67 -20.08 -3.32
C GLN A 135 17.76 -20.73 -2.45
N ASN A 136 17.64 -20.69 -1.11
CA ASN A 136 18.49 -21.38 -0.13
C ASN A 136 19.99 -21.39 -0.48
N SER A 137 20.49 -20.27 -1.03
CA SER A 137 21.87 -20.19 -1.47
C SER A 137 22.77 -19.98 -0.24
N SER A 138 23.85 -20.75 -0.13
CA SER A 138 24.86 -20.60 0.93
C SER A 138 25.46 -19.19 1.02
N ARG A 139 25.33 -18.41 -0.06
CA ARG A 139 25.82 -17.02 -0.18
C ARG A 139 24.93 -16.00 0.53
N LEU A 140 23.68 -16.33 0.81
CA LEU A 140 22.71 -15.47 1.52
C LEU A 140 22.52 -15.89 2.99
N ASP A 141 23.25 -16.90 3.45
CA ASP A 141 23.06 -17.53 4.77
C ASP A 141 23.67 -16.72 5.93
N SER A 142 24.28 -15.57 5.66
CA SER A 142 24.85 -14.71 6.69
C SER A 142 23.77 -14.17 7.64
N ALA A 143 24.08 -14.12 8.94
CA ALA A 143 23.17 -13.61 9.96
C ALA A 143 22.75 -12.14 9.67
N ALA A 144 23.64 -11.35 9.08
CA ALA A 144 23.36 -9.98 8.68
C ALA A 144 22.31 -9.90 7.56
N ASN A 145 22.39 -10.78 6.55
CA ASN A 145 21.42 -10.83 5.46
C ASN A 145 20.04 -11.29 5.95
N LYS A 146 19.99 -12.30 6.82
CA LYS A 146 18.74 -12.74 7.47
C LYS A 146 18.10 -11.63 8.30
N ALA A 147 18.90 -10.91 9.10
CA ALA A 147 18.41 -9.78 9.89
C ALA A 147 17.89 -8.65 9.00
N PHE A 148 18.60 -8.30 7.92
CA PHE A 148 18.17 -7.26 6.98
C PHE A 148 16.87 -7.64 6.27
N ILE A 149 16.73 -8.89 5.82
CA ILE A 149 15.51 -9.42 5.23
C ILE A 149 14.34 -9.32 6.23
N ALA A 150 14.52 -9.80 7.46
CA ALA A 150 13.50 -9.73 8.49
C ALA A 150 13.07 -8.28 8.78
N CYS A 151 14.03 -7.35 8.91
CA CYS A 151 13.73 -5.94 9.10
C CYS A 151 12.92 -5.34 7.94
N ASN A 152 13.27 -5.66 6.68
CA ASN A 152 12.52 -5.19 5.51
C ASN A 152 11.09 -5.73 5.49
N ILE A 153 10.88 -7.02 5.77
CA ILE A 153 9.54 -7.61 5.88
C ILE A 153 8.73 -6.90 6.96
N CYS A 154 9.31 -6.71 8.15
CA CYS A 154 8.64 -6.04 9.27
C CYS A 154 8.28 -4.59 8.92
N ALA A 155 9.19 -3.83 8.31
CA ALA A 155 8.96 -2.45 7.90
C ALA A 155 7.88 -2.36 6.80
N ALA A 156 7.96 -3.23 5.78
CA ALA A 156 6.97 -3.29 4.71
C ALA A 156 5.58 -3.65 5.24
N THR A 157 5.48 -4.69 6.07
CA THR A 157 4.22 -5.15 6.69
C THR A 157 3.62 -4.06 7.57
N THR A 158 4.45 -3.40 8.40
CA THR A 158 4.00 -2.30 9.25
C THR A 158 3.45 -1.14 8.42
N THR A 159 4.17 -0.75 7.36
CA THR A 159 3.73 0.32 6.44
C THR A 159 2.39 -0.05 5.80
N PHE A 160 2.27 -1.28 5.33
CA PHE A 160 1.08 -1.82 4.69
C PHE A 160 -0.15 -1.82 5.61
N VAL A 161 0.02 -2.30 6.85
CA VAL A 161 -1.04 -2.34 7.87
C VAL A 161 -1.44 -0.94 8.30
N GLN A 162 -0.49 -0.03 8.52
CA GLN A 162 -0.77 1.33 8.93
C GLN A 162 -1.55 2.10 7.85
N MET A 163 -1.11 2.03 6.58
CA MET A 163 -1.85 2.66 5.47
C MET A 163 -3.29 2.13 5.36
N SER A 164 -3.44 0.81 5.46
CA SER A 164 -4.75 0.15 5.38
C SER A 164 -5.65 0.49 6.58
N ARG A 165 -5.07 0.71 7.76
CA ARG A 165 -5.77 1.24 8.94
C ARG A 165 -6.33 2.64 8.69
N TYR A 166 -5.55 3.54 8.08
CA TYR A 166 -6.02 4.89 7.78
C TYR A 166 -7.14 4.89 6.74
N GLY A 167 -7.03 4.09 5.67
CA GLY A 167 -8.12 3.99 4.70
C GLY A 167 -9.39 3.33 5.25
N SER A 168 -9.24 2.34 6.15
CA SER A 168 -10.37 1.75 6.88
C SER A 168 -11.00 2.73 7.87
N TYR A 169 -10.20 3.58 8.51
CA TYR A 169 -10.67 4.64 9.39
C TYR A 169 -11.56 5.64 8.64
N ILE A 170 -11.13 6.13 7.47
CA ILE A 170 -11.94 7.01 6.61
C ILE A 170 -13.25 6.32 6.25
N SER A 171 -13.18 5.09 5.73
CA SER A 171 -14.37 4.30 5.36
C SER A 171 -15.35 4.16 6.52
N SER A 172 -14.84 3.90 7.73
CA SER A 172 -15.64 3.81 8.95
C SER A 172 -16.30 5.15 9.33
N GLN A 173 -15.60 6.27 9.19
CA GLN A 173 -16.19 7.59 9.45
C GLN A 173 -17.28 7.94 8.45
N VAL A 174 -17.10 7.60 7.17
CA VAL A 174 -18.13 7.79 6.13
C VAL A 174 -19.39 6.98 6.43
N GLN A 175 -19.24 5.70 6.80
CA GLN A 175 -20.39 4.87 7.20
C GLN A 175 -21.08 5.40 8.46
N SER A 176 -20.29 5.90 9.41
CA SER A 176 -20.84 6.53 10.62
C SER A 176 -21.60 7.83 10.30
N LEU A 177 -21.12 8.63 9.34
CA LEU A 177 -21.80 9.83 8.86
C LEU A 177 -23.11 9.47 8.15
N LYS A 178 -23.12 8.46 7.28
CA LYS A 178 -24.35 7.97 6.61
C LYS A 178 -25.38 7.49 7.63
N THR A 179 -24.94 6.71 8.63
CA THR A 179 -25.79 6.26 9.73
C THR A 179 -26.35 7.44 10.53
N GLN A 180 -25.52 8.44 10.83
CA GLN A 180 -25.96 9.65 11.51
C GLN A 180 -27.01 10.40 10.68
N MET A 181 -26.86 10.46 9.35
CA MET A 181 -27.79 11.11 8.44
C MET A 181 -29.17 10.41 8.38
N ILE A 182 -29.20 9.08 8.50
CA ILE A 182 -30.46 8.32 8.64
C ILE A 182 -31.16 8.67 9.96
N VAL A 183 -30.41 8.75 11.07
CA VAL A 183 -30.98 9.22 12.35
C VAL A 183 -31.46 10.67 12.25
N CYS A 184 -30.75 11.50 11.47
CA CYS A 184 -31.15 12.87 11.20
C CYS A 184 -32.50 12.94 10.47
N SER A 185 -32.70 12.12 9.43
CA SER A 185 -33.92 12.16 8.63
C SER A 185 -35.16 11.83 9.45
N ASP A 186 -35.08 10.83 10.33
CA ASP A 186 -36.20 10.45 11.18
C ASP A 186 -36.63 11.57 12.12
N LYS A 187 -35.66 12.27 12.72
CA LYS A 187 -35.92 13.41 13.61
C LYS A 187 -36.45 14.61 12.84
N PHE A 188 -35.87 14.89 11.69
CA PHE A 188 -36.26 16.01 10.85
C PHE A 188 -37.70 15.87 10.35
N ILE A 189 -38.11 14.68 9.88
CA ILE A 189 -39.49 14.43 9.44
C ILE A 189 -40.49 14.66 10.59
N ARG A 190 -40.16 14.20 11.81
CA ARG A 190 -41.01 14.40 13.01
C ARG A 190 -41.18 15.86 13.40
N SER A 191 -40.25 16.73 13.03
CA SER A 191 -40.34 18.17 13.31
C SER A 191 -41.34 18.92 12.41
N SER A 192 -41.99 18.24 11.46
CA SER A 192 -42.93 18.85 10.50
C SER A 192 -42.35 20.09 9.79
N PRO A 193 -41.22 19.95 9.08
CA PRO A 193 -40.51 21.06 8.46
C PRO A 193 -41.31 21.66 7.30
N SER A 194 -40.97 22.90 6.93
CA SER A 194 -41.52 23.52 5.71
C SER A 194 -41.12 22.72 4.46
N LYS A 195 -41.95 22.77 3.40
CA LYS A 195 -41.66 22.08 2.13
C LYS A 195 -40.27 22.46 1.58
N SER A 196 -39.94 23.75 1.58
CA SER A 196 -38.64 24.24 1.09
C SER A 196 -37.47 23.71 1.92
N THR A 197 -37.60 23.65 3.24
CA THR A 197 -36.57 23.05 4.11
C THR A 197 -36.44 21.55 3.84
N MET A 198 -37.56 20.87 3.56
CA MET A 198 -37.59 19.45 3.25
C MET A 198 -36.86 19.13 1.94
N ASP A 199 -37.05 19.94 0.90
CA ASP A 199 -36.37 19.76 -0.39
C ASP A 199 -34.85 19.93 -0.26
N VAL A 200 -34.39 20.94 0.49
CA VAL A 200 -32.95 21.18 0.73
C VAL A 200 -32.34 20.07 1.59
N PHE A 201 -33.05 19.62 2.63
CA PHE A 201 -32.61 18.49 3.43
C PHE A 201 -32.52 17.20 2.61
N HIS A 202 -33.52 16.92 1.76
CA HIS A 202 -33.51 15.75 0.89
C HIS A 202 -32.30 15.78 -0.05
N TYR A 203 -31.96 16.94 -0.59
CA TYR A 203 -30.75 17.11 -1.40
C TYR A 203 -29.47 16.81 -0.60
N LEU A 204 -29.34 17.32 0.63
CA LEU A 204 -28.23 16.98 1.51
C LEU A 204 -28.15 15.48 1.80
N PHE A 205 -29.30 14.86 2.12
CA PHE A 205 -29.43 13.43 2.38
C PHE A 205 -28.95 12.61 1.19
N GLU A 206 -29.42 12.97 -0.01
CA GLU A 206 -29.05 12.29 -1.24
C GLU A 206 -27.53 12.39 -1.51
N ILE A 207 -26.94 13.58 -1.37
CA ILE A 207 -25.49 13.76 -1.58
C ILE A 207 -24.70 12.92 -0.57
N VAL A 208 -25.06 12.96 0.72
CA VAL A 208 -24.36 12.18 1.77
C VAL A 208 -24.48 10.68 1.48
N MET A 209 -25.67 10.19 1.16
CA MET A 209 -25.90 8.76 0.94
C MET A 209 -25.22 8.25 -0.34
N LYS A 210 -25.25 9.02 -1.43
CA LYS A 210 -24.65 8.64 -2.72
C LYS A 210 -23.14 8.87 -2.77
N SER A 211 -22.58 9.75 -1.93
CA SER A 211 -21.13 9.98 -1.91
C SER A 211 -20.36 8.71 -1.56
N GLN A 212 -19.31 8.44 -2.35
CA GLN A 212 -18.32 7.40 -2.09
C GLN A 212 -17.01 8.11 -1.76
N ILE A 213 -16.80 8.37 -0.47
CA ILE A 213 -15.56 8.94 0.04
C ILE A 213 -14.71 7.75 0.47
N GLU A 214 -13.77 7.38 -0.38
CA GLU A 214 -12.83 6.29 -0.12
C GLU A 214 -11.46 6.67 -0.68
N VAL A 215 -10.41 6.14 -0.05
CA VAL A 215 -9.05 6.33 -0.50
C VAL A 215 -8.59 5.12 -1.27
N THR A 216 -7.97 5.35 -2.43
CA THR A 216 -7.70 4.31 -3.42
C THR A 216 -6.26 4.37 -3.92
N GLY A 217 -5.79 3.25 -4.47
CA GLY A 217 -4.59 3.23 -5.30
C GLY A 217 -4.93 3.65 -6.73
N ASN A 218 -5.15 4.96 -6.96
CA ASN A 218 -5.48 5.50 -8.28
C ASN A 218 -6.73 4.84 -8.93
N GLY A 219 -7.78 4.61 -8.15
CA GLY A 219 -9.02 3.95 -8.58
C GLY A 219 -8.93 2.43 -8.80
N MET A 220 -7.75 1.81 -8.67
CA MET A 220 -7.58 0.37 -8.93
C MET A 220 -8.03 -0.51 -7.76
N PHE A 221 -7.81 -0.05 -6.52
CA PHE A 221 -8.18 -0.77 -5.31
C PHE A 221 -8.47 0.20 -4.18
N VAL A 222 -9.40 -0.17 -3.30
CA VAL A 222 -9.70 0.57 -2.08
C VAL A 222 -8.70 0.20 -0.99
N ILE A 223 -8.14 1.20 -0.32
CA ILE A 223 -7.17 0.98 0.75
C ILE A 223 -7.92 0.65 2.04
N ASN A 224 -7.96 -0.64 2.39
CA ASN A 224 -8.61 -1.11 3.60
C ASN A 224 -7.98 -2.42 4.13
N TYR A 225 -8.44 -2.90 5.28
CA TYR A 225 -7.94 -4.16 5.85
C TYR A 225 -8.18 -5.38 4.95
N SER A 226 -9.22 -5.37 4.11
CA SER A 226 -9.48 -6.46 3.17
C SER A 226 -8.34 -6.62 2.16
N LEU A 227 -7.76 -5.50 1.70
CA LEU A 227 -6.60 -5.52 0.80
C LEU A 227 -5.36 -6.15 1.46
N VAL A 228 -5.15 -5.92 2.76
CA VAL A 228 -4.07 -6.58 3.53
C VAL A 228 -4.26 -8.09 3.52
N LEU A 229 -5.48 -8.54 3.78
CA LEU A 229 -5.78 -9.97 3.81
C LEU A 229 -5.57 -10.61 2.43
N THR A 230 -5.99 -9.92 1.35
CA THR A 230 -5.77 -10.38 -0.03
C THR A 230 -4.29 -10.55 -0.34
N ILE A 231 -3.45 -9.60 0.05
CA ILE A 231 -2.01 -9.66 -0.25
C ILE A 231 -1.32 -10.73 0.59
N ILE A 232 -1.63 -10.84 1.89
CA ILE A 232 -1.10 -11.92 2.72
C ILE A 232 -1.50 -13.28 2.14
N SER A 233 -2.77 -13.45 1.75
CA SER A 233 -3.24 -14.69 1.11
C SER A 233 -2.46 -14.98 -0.17
N THR A 234 -2.28 -13.96 -1.02
CA THR A 234 -1.53 -14.10 -2.29
C THR A 234 -0.08 -14.49 -2.04
N MET A 235 0.58 -13.89 -1.05
CA MET A 235 1.95 -14.21 -0.67
C MET A 235 2.08 -15.65 -0.16
N VAL A 236 1.16 -16.11 0.68
CA VAL A 236 1.14 -17.49 1.18
C VAL A 236 0.93 -18.46 0.02
N THR A 237 -0.05 -18.22 -0.85
CA THR A 237 -0.31 -19.05 -2.03
C THR A 237 0.91 -19.13 -2.94
N TYR A 238 1.54 -17.99 -3.25
CA TYR A 238 2.73 -17.96 -4.09
C TYR A 238 3.92 -18.69 -3.46
N SER A 239 4.13 -18.54 -2.15
CA SER A 239 5.19 -19.26 -1.43
C SER A 239 5.01 -20.77 -1.52
N VAL A 240 3.77 -21.26 -1.34
CA VAL A 240 3.43 -22.68 -1.48
C VAL A 240 3.67 -23.16 -2.92
N LEU A 241 3.26 -22.38 -3.92
CA LEU A 241 3.45 -22.74 -5.33
C LEU A 241 4.93 -22.86 -5.70
N ILE A 242 5.79 -21.93 -5.27
CA ILE A 242 7.22 -22.04 -5.53
C ILE A 242 7.79 -23.30 -4.86
N LEU A 243 7.47 -23.57 -3.59
CA LEU A 243 7.96 -24.76 -2.89
C LEU A 243 7.53 -26.06 -3.60
N GLN A 244 6.30 -26.10 -4.11
CA GLN A 244 5.81 -27.24 -4.89
C GLN A 244 6.54 -27.40 -6.23
N LEU A 245 6.80 -26.30 -6.94
CA LEU A 245 7.53 -26.32 -8.21
C LEU A 245 8.99 -26.76 -8.02
N ASP A 246 9.64 -26.29 -6.95
CA ASP A 246 11.02 -26.66 -6.61
C ASP A 246 11.13 -28.17 -6.26
N ASN A 247 10.17 -28.68 -5.48
CA ASN A 247 10.09 -30.10 -5.15
C ASN A 247 9.80 -30.98 -6.40
N LYS A 248 8.97 -30.52 -7.33
CA LYS A 248 8.69 -31.26 -8.57
C LYS A 248 9.91 -31.31 -9.49
N ASN A 249 10.67 -30.22 -9.55
CA ASN A 249 11.91 -30.17 -10.34
C ASN A 249 12.99 -31.08 -9.75
N SER A 250 13.13 -31.17 -8.42
CA SER A 250 14.11 -32.07 -7.78
C SER A 250 13.77 -33.56 -7.95
N ILE A 251 12.49 -33.94 -7.92
CA ILE A 251 12.06 -35.34 -8.16
C ILE A 251 12.38 -35.77 -9.61
N SER A 252 12.20 -34.88 -10.58
CA SER A 252 12.42 -35.19 -12.01
C SER A 252 13.88 -35.52 -12.37
N TYR A 253 14.87 -35.11 -11.55
CA TYR A 253 16.28 -35.47 -11.75
C TYR A 253 16.68 -36.81 -11.12
N THR A 254 15.81 -37.42 -10.31
CA THR A 254 16.13 -38.68 -9.59
C THR A 254 15.67 -39.91 -10.38
N GLU A 255 14.84 -39.74 -11.42
CA GLU A 255 14.33 -40.82 -12.27
C GLU A 255 15.05 -40.95 -13.64
N SER A 256 16.36 -40.69 -13.70
CA SER A 256 17.16 -41.20 -14.83
C SER A 256 17.56 -42.66 -14.56
N PRO A 257 17.05 -43.66 -15.30
CA PRO A 257 17.44 -45.05 -15.10
C PRO A 257 18.91 -45.21 -15.49
N VAL A 258 19.69 -45.77 -14.58
CA VAL A 258 21.01 -46.32 -14.89
C VAL A 258 20.76 -47.54 -15.79
N GLU A 259 20.74 -47.33 -17.11
CA GLU A 259 20.88 -48.44 -18.06
C GLU A 259 22.31 -48.97 -17.96
N SER A 260 22.43 -50.05 -17.20
CA SER A 260 23.63 -50.89 -17.16
C SER A 260 23.87 -51.48 -18.55
N SER A 261 24.81 -50.91 -19.30
CA SER A 261 25.40 -51.60 -20.46
C SER A 261 26.66 -52.32 -19.99
N THR A 262 26.45 -53.51 -19.42
CA THR A 262 27.48 -54.55 -19.37
C THR A 262 27.53 -55.19 -20.76
N GLN A 263 28.51 -54.84 -21.59
CA GLN A 263 28.96 -55.72 -22.67
C GLN A 263 30.48 -55.83 -22.69
N THR A 264 30.86 -57.10 -22.54
CA THR A 264 32.15 -57.75 -22.43
C THR A 264 33.11 -57.45 -23.57
N LEU A 265 34.37 -57.18 -23.20
CA LEU A 265 35.56 -57.43 -24.01
C LEU A 265 35.94 -58.91 -23.93
N SER A 266 36.42 -59.42 -25.07
CA SER A 266 37.03 -60.73 -25.39
C SER A 266 36.13 -61.97 -25.33
#